data_AF-A0A517NWI6-F1
#
_entry.id   AF-A0A517NWI6-F1
#
_cell.length_a   1.000
_cell.length_b   1.000
_cell.length_c   1.000
_cell.angle_alpha   90.00
_cell.angle_beta   90.00
_cell.angle_gamma   90.00
#
_symmetry.space_group_name_H-M   'P 1'
#
loop_
_entity.id
_entity.type
_entity.pdbx_description
1 polymer ?
#
loop_
_entity_poly.entity_id
_entity_poly.type
_entity_poly.pdbx_seq_one_letter_code
_entity_poly.pdbx_strand_id
1 'polypeptide(L)'
;MRSLIFFCSSVVVATSSAFAQPMITQSVPFQNLGSSFNEQNGVNWNLQGPGFFANFGGNNAAVPFGNPDPNAGLRTGAAFRSGGVSGNIGFNFSQGSNRSNVTTVPSLTTMNGVPGSIVDQTMRPFVTGITPVVGGHVLLPTPVPGPDPFLQSYQAAQNADVQRRLQGNVERTQKKALEYFNRGQRAEEEGNLKMARANYRRALASAQGQLRYAVQQKMLSRGW
;
A
#
# COMPACT_ATOMS: atom_id res chain seq x y z
N MET A 1 -93.84 13.64 -27.15
CA MET A 1 -93.04 13.20 -25.98
C MET A 1 -91.91 12.31 -26.51
N ARG A 2 -90.64 12.77 -26.43
CA ARG A 2 -89.45 11.99 -26.81
C ARG A 2 -88.71 11.65 -25.51
N SER A 3 -88.69 10.37 -25.14
CA SER A 3 -87.89 9.89 -24.00
C SER A 3 -86.47 9.60 -24.45
N LEU A 4 -85.51 10.34 -23.89
CA LEU A 4 -84.07 10.12 -24.07
C LEU A 4 -83.63 9.05 -23.06
N ILE A 5 -83.12 7.92 -23.53
CA ILE A 5 -82.52 6.88 -22.67
C ILE A 5 -81.03 7.19 -22.53
N PHE A 6 -80.60 7.63 -21.35
CA PHE A 6 -79.19 7.78 -21.01
C PHE A 6 -78.60 6.42 -20.64
N PHE A 7 -77.68 5.92 -21.47
CA PHE A 7 -76.86 4.76 -21.16
C PHE A 7 -75.66 5.23 -20.33
N CYS A 8 -75.63 4.90 -19.05
CA CYS A 8 -74.50 5.19 -18.17
C CYS A 8 -73.49 4.03 -18.29
N SER A 9 -72.42 4.24 -19.08
CA SER A 9 -71.30 3.30 -19.15
C SER A 9 -70.41 3.47 -17.93
N SER A 10 -70.52 2.56 -16.96
CA SER A 10 -69.60 2.48 -15.82
C SER A 10 -68.27 1.85 -16.26
N VAL A 11 -67.21 2.66 -16.31
CA VAL A 11 -65.83 2.20 -16.46
C VAL A 11 -65.36 1.62 -15.13
N VAL A 12 -65.12 0.30 -15.10
CA VAL A 12 -64.48 -0.36 -13.96
C VAL A 12 -62.97 -0.18 -14.11
N VAL A 13 -62.39 0.73 -13.33
CA VAL A 13 -60.94 0.85 -13.19
C VAL A 13 -60.47 -0.21 -12.22
N ALA A 14 -59.87 -1.29 -12.73
CA ALA A 14 -59.19 -2.27 -11.90
C ALA A 14 -57.93 -1.62 -11.31
N THR A 15 -58.00 -1.21 -10.05
CA THR A 15 -56.82 -0.86 -9.27
C THR A 15 -56.15 -2.17 -8.86
N SER A 16 -55.02 -2.51 -9.48
CA SER A 16 -54.18 -3.58 -8.98
C SER A 16 -53.60 -3.14 -7.64
N SER A 17 -54.02 -3.80 -6.56
CA SER A 17 -53.38 -3.67 -5.27
C SER A 17 -51.93 -4.10 -5.40
N ALA A 18 -51.00 -3.15 -5.36
CA ALA A 18 -49.58 -3.42 -5.27
C ALA A 18 -49.29 -4.07 -3.91
N PHE A 19 -49.21 -5.40 -3.89
CA PHE A 19 -48.72 -6.12 -2.73
C PHE A 19 -47.26 -5.72 -2.51
N ALA A 20 -46.99 -4.91 -1.50
CA ALA A 20 -45.65 -4.66 -1.02
C ALA A 20 -45.05 -6.01 -0.61
N GLN A 21 -44.10 -6.52 -1.39
CA GLN A 21 -43.41 -7.76 -1.04
C GLN A 21 -42.57 -7.50 0.22
N PRO A 22 -42.64 -8.37 1.24
CA PRO A 22 -41.87 -8.18 2.46
C PRO A 22 -40.37 -8.28 2.14
N MET A 23 -39.64 -7.22 2.48
CA MET A 23 -38.17 -7.20 2.47
C MET A 23 -37.66 -7.75 3.82
N ILE A 24 -36.64 -8.60 3.76
CA ILE A 24 -36.00 -9.21 4.93
C ILE A 24 -34.56 -8.69 5.02
N THR A 25 -34.22 -8.05 6.13
CA THR A 25 -32.84 -7.67 6.44
C THR A 25 -32.22 -8.71 7.35
N GLN A 26 -31.14 -9.35 6.90
CA GLN A 26 -30.35 -10.32 7.66
C GLN A 26 -29.01 -9.69 8.02
N SER A 27 -28.58 -9.84 9.28
CA SER A 27 -27.24 -9.44 9.72
C SER A 27 -26.58 -10.56 10.48
N VAL A 28 -25.28 -10.75 10.28
CA VAL A 28 -24.51 -11.82 10.92
C VAL A 28 -23.34 -11.17 11.65
N PRO A 29 -23.37 -11.04 12.98
CA PRO A 29 -22.27 -10.45 13.71
C PRO A 29 -21.06 -11.39 13.75
N PHE A 30 -19.88 -10.86 13.42
CA PHE A 30 -18.59 -11.49 13.60
C PHE A 30 -17.80 -10.74 14.65
N GLN A 31 -17.28 -11.45 15.65
CA GLN A 31 -16.44 -10.89 16.70
C GLN A 31 -15.15 -11.69 16.79
N ASN A 32 -14.02 -10.99 16.78
CA ASN A 32 -12.71 -11.55 17.03
C ASN A 32 -12.09 -10.84 18.23
N LEU A 33 -11.96 -11.58 19.33
CA LEU A 33 -11.41 -11.10 20.59
C LEU A 33 -10.05 -11.76 20.80
N GLY A 34 -9.00 -10.94 20.85
CA GLY A 34 -7.65 -11.38 21.15
C GLY A 34 -7.17 -10.75 22.45
N SER A 35 -6.46 -11.53 23.26
CA SER A 35 -5.65 -10.98 24.34
C SER A 35 -4.35 -11.75 24.42
N SER A 36 -3.26 -11.05 24.67
CA SER A 36 -1.97 -11.65 24.89
C SER A 36 -1.25 -10.91 26.01
N PHE A 37 -0.60 -11.69 26.86
CA PHE A 37 0.29 -11.19 27.89
C PHE A 37 1.70 -11.66 27.54
N ASN A 38 2.68 -10.78 27.73
CA ASN A 38 4.08 -11.10 27.55
C ASN A 38 4.88 -10.62 28.77
N GLU A 39 5.80 -11.47 29.21
CA GLU A 39 6.78 -11.13 30.23
C GLU A 39 8.13 -11.71 29.83
N GLN A 40 9.18 -10.91 29.97
CA GLN A 40 10.54 -11.28 29.68
C GLN A 40 11.41 -10.87 30.86
N ASN A 41 11.92 -11.87 31.58
CA ASN A 41 12.92 -11.70 32.61
C ASN A 41 14.16 -12.47 32.17
N GLY A 42 15.20 -11.75 31.77
CA GLY A 42 16.42 -12.31 31.22
C GLY A 42 17.65 -11.77 31.93
N VAL A 43 18.55 -12.67 32.29
CA VAL A 43 19.92 -12.34 32.71
C VAL A 43 20.87 -12.84 31.63
N ASN A 44 21.77 -11.99 31.18
CA ASN A 44 22.85 -12.33 30.28
C ASN A 44 24.18 -11.94 30.90
N TRP A 45 25.21 -12.70 30.62
CA TRP A 45 26.56 -12.33 30.96
C TRP A 45 27.55 -12.94 29.98
N ASN A 46 28.67 -12.27 29.80
CA ASN A 46 29.81 -12.83 29.08
C ASN A 46 31.10 -12.46 29.80
N LEU A 47 32.08 -13.32 29.62
CA LEU A 47 33.39 -13.21 30.19
C LEU A 47 34.42 -13.69 29.15
N GLN A 48 35.48 -12.93 28.98
CA GLN A 48 36.57 -13.18 28.05
C GLN A 48 37.89 -12.92 28.77
N GLY A 49 38.80 -13.89 28.72
CA GLY A 49 40.16 -13.76 29.21
C GLY A 49 41.18 -14.30 28.19
N PRO A 50 42.48 -14.28 28.53
CA PRO A 50 43.51 -14.77 27.63
C PRO A 50 43.37 -16.28 27.41
N GLY A 51 42.90 -16.66 26.22
CA GLY A 51 42.74 -18.07 25.82
C GLY A 51 41.45 -18.75 26.26
N PHE A 52 40.50 -18.03 26.88
CA PHE A 52 39.21 -18.62 27.27
C PHE A 52 38.06 -17.61 27.19
N PHE A 53 36.85 -18.14 27.05
CA PHE A 53 35.62 -17.35 27.05
C PHE A 53 34.45 -18.16 27.61
N ALA A 54 33.47 -17.45 28.16
CA ALA A 54 32.19 -18.01 28.61
C ALA A 54 31.08 -16.98 28.35
N ASN A 55 29.90 -17.46 27.95
CA ASN A 55 28.74 -16.63 27.66
C ASN A 55 27.47 -17.38 28.08
N PHE A 56 26.53 -16.65 28.68
CA PHE A 56 25.23 -17.12 29.09
C PHE A 56 24.18 -16.05 28.76
N GLY A 57 23.01 -16.46 28.28
CA GLY A 57 21.94 -15.53 27.89
C GLY A 57 22.29 -14.79 26.60
N GLY A 58 22.26 -15.49 25.46
CA GLY A 58 22.26 -14.85 24.14
C GLY A 58 20.92 -14.16 23.84
N ASN A 59 20.89 -13.31 22.79
CA ASN A 59 19.74 -12.52 22.30
C ASN A 59 18.44 -12.83 23.04
N ASN A 60 18.11 -11.99 24.04
CA ASN A 60 16.85 -11.96 24.78
C ASN A 60 15.73 -12.66 23.99
N ALA A 61 15.46 -13.92 24.33
CA ALA A 61 14.57 -14.77 23.53
C ALA A 61 13.26 -14.03 23.30
N ALA A 62 12.94 -13.75 22.04
CA ALA A 62 11.67 -13.16 21.68
C ALA A 62 10.59 -14.07 22.27
N VAL A 63 9.79 -13.55 23.19
CA VAL A 63 8.70 -14.33 23.76
C VAL A 63 7.86 -14.90 22.60
N PRO A 64 7.59 -16.22 22.59
CA PRO A 64 6.99 -16.89 21.44
C PRO A 64 5.57 -16.39 21.12
N PHE A 65 4.93 -15.68 22.05
CA PHE A 65 3.60 -15.11 21.89
C PHE A 65 3.54 -13.68 22.46
N GLY A 66 2.60 -12.89 21.97
CA GLY A 66 2.23 -11.59 22.55
C GLY A 66 2.89 -10.35 21.97
N ASN A 67 3.68 -10.48 20.90
CA ASN A 67 4.32 -9.37 20.17
C ASN A 67 4.90 -8.31 21.14
N PRO A 68 5.94 -8.68 21.92
CA PRO A 68 6.50 -7.84 22.96
C PRO A 68 6.98 -6.53 22.36
N ASP A 69 6.64 -5.41 22.99
CA ASP A 69 7.21 -4.12 22.61
C ASP A 69 8.73 -4.12 22.90
N PRO A 70 9.59 -3.98 21.87
CA PRO A 70 11.03 -3.98 22.05
C PRO A 70 11.56 -2.76 22.83
N ASN A 71 10.73 -1.76 23.12
CA ASN A 71 11.06 -0.61 23.95
C ASN A 71 10.41 -0.66 25.35
N ALA A 72 9.56 -1.66 25.63
CA ALA A 72 8.97 -1.82 26.94
C ALA A 72 9.96 -2.48 27.91
N GLY A 73 9.93 -2.04 29.17
CA GLY A 73 10.72 -2.61 30.25
C GLY A 73 12.06 -1.91 30.54
N LEU A 74 12.84 -2.52 31.43
CA LEU A 74 14.16 -2.09 31.85
C LEU A 74 15.23 -2.98 31.21
N ARG A 75 16.15 -2.35 30.48
CA ARG A 75 17.40 -2.96 30.01
C ARG A 75 18.56 -2.27 30.69
N THR A 76 19.25 -2.98 31.58
CA THR A 76 20.35 -2.43 32.37
C THR A 76 21.49 -3.44 32.48
N GLY A 77 22.68 -2.99 32.83
CA GLY A 77 23.83 -3.86 32.97
C GLY A 77 25.09 -3.13 33.37
N ALA A 78 26.09 -3.91 33.78
CA ALA A 78 27.40 -3.41 34.14
C ALA A 78 28.47 -4.16 33.35
N ALA A 79 29.44 -3.42 32.83
CA ALA A 79 30.64 -3.98 32.20
C ALA A 79 31.83 -3.80 33.14
N PHE A 80 32.73 -4.78 33.15
CA PHE A 80 33.96 -4.73 33.91
C PHE A 80 35.14 -5.17 33.05
N ARG A 81 36.30 -4.60 33.34
CA ARG A 81 37.57 -4.95 32.72
C ARG A 81 38.66 -4.86 33.78
N SER A 82 39.39 -5.96 33.98
CA SER A 82 40.50 -6.01 34.94
C SER A 82 41.49 -7.10 34.55
N GLY A 83 42.79 -6.79 34.55
CA GLY A 83 43.86 -7.79 34.47
C GLY A 83 43.79 -8.77 33.30
N GLY A 84 43.46 -8.30 32.09
CA GLY A 84 43.33 -9.15 30.89
C GLY A 84 42.02 -9.93 30.78
N VAL A 85 41.13 -9.81 31.78
CA VAL A 85 39.77 -10.36 31.77
C VAL A 85 38.77 -9.21 31.58
N SER A 86 37.78 -9.42 30.72
CA SER A 86 36.70 -8.48 30.48
C SER A 86 35.37 -9.21 30.41
N GLY A 87 34.30 -8.52 30.77
CA GLY A 87 32.97 -9.10 30.73
C GLY A 87 31.88 -8.07 30.97
N ASN A 88 30.64 -8.53 30.87
CA ASN A 88 29.49 -7.76 31.30
C ASN A 88 28.42 -8.68 31.86
N ILE A 89 27.55 -8.09 32.67
CA ILE A 89 26.31 -8.68 33.15
C ILE A 89 25.20 -7.74 32.75
N GLY A 90 24.24 -8.24 31.98
CA GLY A 90 23.05 -7.53 31.54
C GLY A 90 21.78 -8.16 32.11
N PHE A 91 20.80 -7.31 32.35
CA PHE A 91 19.47 -7.64 32.80
C PHE A 91 18.45 -7.03 31.84
N ASN A 92 17.43 -7.81 31.49
CA ASN A 92 16.30 -7.35 30.69
C ASN A 92 15.01 -7.81 31.36
N PHE A 93 14.20 -6.85 31.79
CA PHE A 93 12.92 -7.09 32.43
C PHE A 93 11.85 -6.31 31.67
N SER A 94 10.93 -6.98 30.99
CA SER A 94 9.81 -6.33 30.31
C SER A 94 8.51 -7.09 30.54
N GLN A 95 7.40 -6.35 30.64
CA GLN A 95 6.08 -6.91 30.78
C GLN A 95 5.10 -6.08 29.93
N GLY A 96 4.14 -6.75 29.30
CA GLY A 96 3.13 -6.13 28.46
C GLY A 96 1.87 -6.95 28.36
N SER A 97 0.78 -6.29 27.98
CA SER A 97 -0.50 -6.91 27.70
C SER A 97 -1.17 -6.18 26.54
N ASN A 98 -1.49 -6.93 25.48
CA ASN A 98 -2.20 -6.43 24.32
C ASN A 98 -3.59 -7.06 24.27
N ARG A 99 -4.62 -6.25 24.04
CA ARG A 99 -6.00 -6.70 23.86
C ARG A 99 -6.56 -6.12 22.56
N SER A 100 -7.08 -6.98 21.69
CA SER A 100 -7.76 -6.60 20.46
C SER A 100 -9.22 -7.03 20.51
N ASN A 101 -10.10 -6.16 20.04
CA ASN A 101 -11.50 -6.46 19.82
C ASN A 101 -11.85 -5.95 18.42
N VAL A 102 -12.17 -6.87 17.52
CA VAL A 102 -12.63 -6.56 16.16
C VAL A 102 -14.04 -7.09 16.01
N THR A 103 -14.98 -6.20 15.69
CA THR A 103 -16.37 -6.56 15.45
C THR A 103 -16.77 -6.10 14.05
N THR A 104 -17.30 -7.01 13.24
CA THR A 104 -17.78 -6.74 11.88
C THR A 104 -19.18 -7.33 11.74
N VAL A 105 -20.15 -6.54 11.29
CA VAL A 105 -21.54 -6.99 11.12
C VAL A 105 -21.98 -6.71 9.68
N PRO A 106 -21.81 -7.66 8.74
CA PRO A 106 -22.47 -7.56 7.44
C PRO A 106 -23.99 -7.59 7.60
N SER A 107 -24.69 -6.73 6.84
CA SER A 107 -26.15 -6.71 6.76
C SER A 107 -26.61 -6.70 5.30
N LEU A 108 -27.51 -7.60 4.94
CA LEU A 108 -28.07 -7.76 3.60
C LEU A 108 -29.60 -7.66 3.66
N THR A 109 -30.20 -6.85 2.79
CA THR A 109 -31.65 -6.79 2.64
C THR A 109 -32.06 -7.43 1.31
N THR A 110 -32.85 -8.50 1.36
CA THR A 110 -33.38 -9.20 0.17
C THR A 110 -34.90 -9.30 0.20
N MET A 111 -35.49 -9.57 -0.96
CA MET A 111 -36.89 -9.95 -1.07
C MET A 111 -37.07 -11.42 -0.64
N ASN A 112 -38.28 -11.76 -0.16
CA ASN A 112 -38.59 -13.15 0.20
C ASN A 112 -38.40 -14.09 -1.01
N GLY A 113 -37.67 -15.20 -0.81
CA GLY A 113 -37.37 -16.19 -1.84
C GLY A 113 -36.26 -15.79 -2.82
N VAL A 114 -35.67 -14.60 -2.70
CA VAL A 114 -34.58 -14.14 -3.55
C VAL A 114 -33.24 -14.30 -2.81
N PRO A 115 -32.31 -15.15 -3.31
CA PRO A 115 -30.99 -15.29 -2.70
C PRO A 115 -30.19 -13.99 -2.88
N GLY A 116 -29.39 -13.64 -1.88
CA GLY A 116 -28.40 -12.57 -1.98
C GLY A 116 -27.15 -12.94 -1.20
N SER A 117 -26.04 -12.30 -1.56
CA SER A 117 -24.75 -12.50 -0.90
C SER A 117 -24.02 -11.17 -0.77
N ILE A 118 -23.22 -11.03 0.28
CA ILE A 118 -22.29 -9.92 0.49
C ILE A 118 -20.93 -10.52 0.72
N VAL A 119 -19.92 -10.02 0.00
CA VAL A 119 -18.53 -10.43 0.16
C VAL A 119 -17.67 -9.18 0.26
N ASP A 120 -16.82 -9.15 1.29
CA ASP A 120 -15.76 -8.15 1.45
C ASP A 120 -14.43 -8.90 1.51
N GLN A 121 -13.69 -8.89 0.39
CA GLN A 121 -12.43 -9.60 0.23
C GLN A 121 -11.43 -8.71 -0.50
N THR A 122 -10.18 -8.72 -0.04
CA THR A 122 -9.07 -8.10 -0.78
C THR A 122 -8.49 -9.12 -1.76
N MET A 123 -8.66 -8.92 -3.07
CA MET A 123 -8.00 -9.74 -4.08
C MET A 123 -6.52 -9.34 -4.18
N ARG A 124 -5.62 -10.28 -3.86
CA ARG A 124 -4.17 -10.11 -4.04
C ARG A 124 -3.70 -10.91 -5.26
N PRO A 125 -3.64 -10.28 -6.45
CA PRO A 125 -3.23 -10.96 -7.66
C PRO A 125 -1.75 -11.37 -7.58
N PHE A 126 -1.44 -12.58 -8.03
CA PHE A 126 -0.08 -13.08 -8.16
C PHE A 126 0.19 -13.49 -9.61
N VAL A 127 1.45 -13.40 -10.04
CA VAL A 127 1.85 -13.82 -11.39
C VAL A 127 1.78 -15.35 -11.45
N THR A 128 0.87 -15.88 -12.26
CA THR A 128 0.71 -17.33 -12.48
C THR A 128 1.63 -17.89 -13.57
N GLY A 129 2.16 -17.01 -14.42
CA GLY A 129 3.10 -17.37 -15.49
C GLY A 129 3.62 -16.14 -16.21
N ILE A 130 4.76 -16.30 -16.87
CA ILE A 130 5.29 -15.33 -17.84
C ILE A 130 5.05 -15.96 -19.22
N THR A 131 4.28 -15.30 -20.07
CA THR A 131 4.19 -15.69 -21.48
C THR A 131 5.28 -14.93 -22.24
N PRO A 132 6.38 -15.59 -22.65
CA PRO A 132 7.40 -14.92 -23.44
C PRO A 132 6.86 -14.63 -24.83
N VAL A 133 6.87 -13.37 -25.24
CA VAL A 133 6.61 -12.99 -26.64
C VAL A 133 7.93 -13.05 -27.38
N VAL A 134 8.21 -14.17 -28.04
CA VAL A 134 9.23 -14.22 -29.11
C VAL A 134 8.55 -13.84 -30.43
N GLY A 135 9.17 -13.00 -31.26
CA GLY A 135 8.51 -12.50 -32.48
C GLY A 135 8.02 -13.64 -33.40
N GLY A 136 6.74 -13.58 -33.81
CA GLY A 136 6.23 -14.24 -35.00
C GLY A 136 5.87 -15.73 -34.91
N HIS A 137 5.03 -16.14 -33.95
CA HIS A 137 4.35 -17.44 -34.02
C HIS A 137 2.89 -17.28 -34.46
N VAL A 138 2.47 -18.10 -35.42
CA VAL A 138 1.07 -18.23 -35.83
C VAL A 138 0.29 -18.76 -34.64
N LEU A 139 -0.63 -17.94 -34.13
CA LEU A 139 -1.61 -18.37 -33.14
C LEU A 139 -2.48 -19.45 -33.80
N LEU A 140 -2.20 -20.73 -33.51
CA LEU A 140 -3.21 -21.76 -33.71
C LEU A 140 -4.42 -21.35 -32.85
N PRO A 141 -5.65 -21.35 -33.39
CA PRO A 141 -6.83 -21.00 -32.61
C PRO A 141 -7.10 -22.13 -31.63
N THR A 142 -6.40 -22.15 -30.50
CA THR A 142 -6.98 -22.70 -29.28
C THR A 142 -8.26 -21.91 -29.05
N PRO A 143 -9.41 -22.56 -28.79
CA PRO A 143 -10.60 -21.86 -28.34
C PRO A 143 -10.30 -21.29 -26.96
N VAL A 144 -9.67 -20.12 -26.94
CA VAL A 144 -9.65 -19.26 -25.78
C VAL A 144 -11.12 -18.92 -25.56
N PRO A 145 -11.71 -19.22 -24.39
CA PRO A 145 -12.98 -18.61 -24.01
C PRO A 145 -12.86 -17.13 -24.35
N GLY A 146 -13.80 -16.60 -25.14
CA GLY A 146 -13.78 -15.20 -25.56
C GLY A 146 -13.44 -14.32 -24.36
N PRO A 147 -12.68 -13.23 -24.56
CA PRO A 147 -12.01 -12.54 -23.48
C PRO A 147 -12.97 -12.29 -22.33
N ASP A 148 -12.71 -12.92 -21.18
CA ASP A 148 -13.47 -12.63 -19.97
C ASP A 148 -13.39 -11.11 -19.75
N PRO A 149 -14.52 -10.38 -19.81
CA PRO A 149 -14.52 -8.91 -19.69
C PRO A 149 -13.82 -8.46 -18.40
N PHE A 150 -13.88 -9.32 -17.38
CA PHE A 150 -13.20 -9.16 -16.10
C PHE A 150 -11.66 -9.11 -16.25
N LEU A 151 -11.05 -10.05 -16.98
CA LEU A 151 -9.58 -10.11 -17.13
C LEU A 151 -9.05 -8.92 -17.93
N GLN A 152 -9.77 -8.48 -18.97
CA GLN A 152 -9.41 -7.29 -19.74
C GLN A 152 -9.48 -6.01 -18.91
N SER A 153 -10.56 -5.83 -18.12
CA SER A 153 -10.73 -4.67 -17.26
C SER A 153 -9.60 -4.58 -16.22
N TYR A 154 -9.18 -5.72 -15.67
CA TYR A 154 -8.09 -5.81 -14.72
C TYR A 154 -6.73 -5.42 -15.35
N GLN A 155 -6.42 -5.97 -16.54
CA GLN A 155 -5.19 -5.62 -17.27
C GLN A 155 -5.15 -4.14 -17.65
N ALA A 156 -6.27 -3.57 -18.10
CA ALA A 156 -6.38 -2.15 -18.42
C ALA A 156 -6.14 -1.26 -17.18
N ALA A 157 -6.73 -1.62 -16.04
CA ALA A 157 -6.53 -0.91 -14.77
C ALA A 157 -5.07 -0.97 -14.30
N GLN A 158 -4.43 -2.14 -14.41
CA GLN A 158 -3.02 -2.30 -14.05
C GLN A 158 -2.10 -1.48 -14.97
N ASN A 159 -2.34 -1.49 -16.28
CA ASN A 159 -1.57 -0.70 -17.24
C ASN A 159 -1.75 0.81 -17.00
N ALA A 160 -2.96 1.26 -16.68
CA ALA A 160 -3.24 2.65 -16.35
C ALA A 160 -2.50 3.10 -15.08
N ASP A 161 -2.43 2.27 -14.05
CA ASP A 161 -1.69 2.58 -12.82
C ASP A 161 -0.18 2.70 -13.06
N VAL A 162 0.39 1.76 -13.84
CA VAL A 162 1.81 1.82 -14.24
C VAL A 162 2.10 3.11 -15.02
N GLN A 163 1.27 3.46 -15.98
CA GLN A 163 1.42 4.71 -16.74
C GLN A 163 1.37 5.95 -15.85
N ARG A 164 0.43 5.99 -14.90
CA ARG A 164 0.32 7.10 -13.93
C ARG A 164 1.60 7.25 -13.08
N ARG A 165 2.19 6.15 -12.63
CA ARG A 165 3.45 6.17 -11.86
C ARG A 165 4.62 6.67 -12.70
N LEU A 166 4.71 6.23 -13.96
CA LEU A 166 5.74 6.69 -14.88
C LEU A 166 5.61 8.19 -15.17
N GLN A 167 4.40 8.67 -15.45
CA GLN A 167 4.12 10.10 -15.65
C GLN A 167 4.51 10.91 -14.40
N GLY A 168 4.09 10.48 -13.21
CA GLY A 168 4.47 11.14 -11.95
C GLY A 168 5.98 11.12 -11.67
N ASN A 169 6.71 10.11 -12.13
CA ASN A 169 8.19 10.10 -12.05
C ASN A 169 8.80 11.13 -13.00
N VAL A 170 8.34 11.15 -14.26
CA VAL A 170 8.80 12.10 -15.28
C VAL A 170 8.55 13.54 -14.82
N GLU A 171 7.34 13.85 -14.36
CA GLU A 171 6.98 15.18 -13.86
C GLU A 171 7.86 15.62 -12.68
N ARG A 172 8.10 14.74 -11.71
CA ARG A 172 8.98 15.03 -10.57
C ARG A 172 10.42 15.32 -11.00
N THR A 173 10.93 14.56 -11.96
CA THR A 173 12.28 14.80 -12.52
C THR A 173 12.34 16.12 -13.29
N GLN A 174 11.32 16.43 -14.08
CA GLN A 174 11.24 17.68 -14.85
C GLN A 174 11.11 18.91 -13.95
N LYS A 175 10.31 18.82 -12.88
CA LYS A 175 10.17 19.89 -11.89
C LYS A 175 11.49 20.19 -11.18
N LYS A 176 12.23 19.15 -10.78
CA LYS A 176 13.58 19.31 -10.21
C LYS A 176 14.56 19.92 -11.20
N ALA A 177 14.52 19.48 -12.46
CA ALA A 177 15.35 20.03 -13.52
C ALA A 177 15.09 21.53 -13.73
N LEU A 178 13.81 21.93 -13.73
CA LEU A 178 13.40 23.34 -13.85
C LEU A 178 13.87 24.17 -12.66
N GLU A 179 13.76 23.62 -11.44
CA GLU A 179 14.26 24.28 -10.24
C GLU A 179 15.77 24.53 -10.31
N TYR A 180 16.55 23.53 -10.72
CA TYR A 180 18.00 23.70 -10.93
C TYR A 180 18.30 24.71 -12.04
N PHE A 181 17.51 24.73 -13.12
CA PHE A 181 17.66 25.72 -14.18
C PHE A 181 17.45 27.15 -13.65
N ASN A 182 16.36 27.39 -12.91
CA ASN A 182 16.05 28.71 -12.32
C ASN A 182 17.09 29.12 -11.25
N ARG A 183 17.60 28.17 -10.46
CA ARG A 183 18.73 28.41 -9.54
C ARG A 183 20.01 28.76 -10.30
N GLY A 184 20.23 28.16 -11.47
CA GLY A 184 21.34 28.47 -12.36
C GLY A 184 21.26 29.91 -12.88
N GLN A 185 20.08 30.34 -13.33
CA GLN A 185 19.85 31.70 -13.83
C GLN A 185 20.11 32.76 -12.75
N ARG A 186 19.56 32.58 -11.55
CA ARG A 186 19.81 33.49 -10.41
C ARG A 186 21.29 33.58 -10.05
N ALA A 187 21.99 32.45 -10.01
CA ALA A 187 23.43 32.44 -9.75
C ALA A 187 24.24 33.16 -10.84
N GLU A 188 23.77 33.19 -12.09
CA GLU A 188 24.39 34.03 -13.14
C GLU A 188 24.16 35.52 -12.90
N GLU A 189 22.94 35.91 -12.54
CA GLU A 189 22.57 37.30 -12.23
C GLU A 189 23.40 37.85 -11.07
N GLU A 190 23.66 37.01 -10.07
CA GLU A 190 24.52 37.31 -8.92
C GLU A 190 26.03 37.27 -9.25
N GLY A 191 26.42 36.89 -10.46
CA GLY A 191 27.82 36.79 -10.90
C GLY A 191 28.56 35.52 -10.43
N ASN A 192 27.89 34.57 -9.76
CA ASN A 192 28.47 33.32 -9.30
C ASN A 192 28.45 32.23 -10.40
N LEU A 193 29.35 32.38 -11.36
CA LEU A 193 29.46 31.51 -12.54
C LEU A 193 29.76 30.04 -12.20
N LYS A 194 30.51 29.78 -11.12
CA LYS A 194 30.82 28.41 -10.67
C LYS A 194 29.55 27.69 -10.20
N MET A 195 28.71 28.37 -9.44
CA MET A 195 27.45 27.82 -8.95
C MET A 195 26.42 27.69 -10.08
N ALA A 196 26.37 28.66 -10.99
CA ALA A 196 25.53 28.59 -12.20
C ALA A 196 25.85 27.33 -13.03
N ARG A 197 27.13 27.09 -13.34
CA ARG A 197 27.57 25.89 -14.07
C ARG A 197 27.17 24.60 -13.36
N ALA A 198 27.35 24.53 -12.04
CA ALA A 198 26.98 23.35 -11.26
C ALA A 198 25.46 23.07 -11.31
N ASN A 199 24.64 24.12 -11.20
CA ASN A 199 23.19 24.01 -11.28
C ASN A 199 22.72 23.60 -12.68
N TYR A 200 23.28 24.16 -13.76
CA TYR A 200 22.92 23.73 -15.12
C TYR A 200 23.33 22.29 -15.43
N ARG A 201 24.48 21.83 -14.94
CA ARG A 201 24.87 20.40 -15.06
C ARG A 201 23.87 19.48 -14.35
N ARG A 202 23.38 19.88 -13.17
CA ARG A 202 22.34 19.14 -12.42
C ARG A 202 20.98 19.18 -13.13
N ALA A 203 20.62 20.32 -13.72
CA ALA A 203 19.42 20.45 -14.55
C ALA A 203 19.50 19.53 -15.77
N LEU A 204 20.63 19.50 -16.48
CA LEU A 204 20.84 18.70 -17.68
C LEU A 204 20.73 17.19 -17.42
N ALA A 205 21.14 16.73 -16.24
CA ALA A 205 21.04 15.33 -15.85
C ALA A 205 19.59 14.82 -15.73
N SER A 206 18.63 15.72 -15.47
CA SER A 206 17.22 15.38 -15.21
C SER A 206 16.23 16.00 -16.20
N ALA A 207 16.67 16.94 -17.03
CA ALA A 207 15.84 17.60 -18.03
C ALA A 207 15.58 16.71 -19.25
N GLN A 208 14.33 16.76 -19.74
CA GLN A 208 13.86 16.10 -20.96
C GLN A 208 13.13 17.10 -21.87
N GLY A 209 13.11 16.81 -23.17
CA GLY A 209 12.40 17.62 -24.17
C GLY A 209 12.93 19.05 -24.27
N GLN A 210 12.01 20.03 -24.33
CA GLN A 210 12.32 21.45 -24.54
C GLN A 210 13.22 22.04 -23.43
N LEU A 211 13.01 21.65 -22.17
CA LEU A 211 13.82 22.14 -21.05
C LEU A 211 15.30 21.72 -21.20
N ARG A 212 15.55 20.51 -21.71
CA ARG A 212 16.92 20.03 -21.94
C ARG A 212 17.63 20.89 -22.98
N TYR A 213 16.95 21.20 -24.08
CA TYR A 213 17.46 22.07 -25.12
C TYR A 213 17.78 23.47 -24.58
N ALA A 214 16.89 24.05 -23.77
CA ALA A 214 17.12 25.36 -23.14
C ALA A 214 18.37 25.36 -22.24
N VAL A 215 18.55 24.33 -21.41
CA VAL A 215 19.75 24.18 -20.56
C VAL A 215 21.02 24.07 -21.41
N GLN A 216 20.98 23.28 -22.49
CA GLN A 216 22.13 23.09 -23.39
C GLN A 216 22.51 24.38 -24.10
N GLN A 217 21.54 25.09 -24.68
CA GLN A 217 21.78 26.38 -25.33
C GLN A 217 22.41 27.38 -24.36
N LYS A 218 21.91 27.42 -23.13
CA LYS A 218 22.45 28.29 -22.08
C LYS A 218 23.90 27.94 -21.73
N MET A 219 24.22 26.67 -21.54
CA MET A 219 25.60 26.22 -21.30
C MET A 219 26.53 26.54 -22.47
N LEU A 220 26.08 26.31 -23.71
CA LEU A 220 26.86 26.62 -24.92
C LEU A 220 27.16 28.12 -25.05
N SER A 221 26.20 29.00 -24.78
CA SER A 221 26.40 30.46 -24.79
C SER A 221 27.49 30.94 -23.82
N ARG A 222 27.80 30.15 -22.79
CA ARG A 222 28.83 30.44 -21.78
C ARG A 222 30.12 29.64 -22.00
N GLY A 223 30.16 28.76 -23.01
CA GLY A 223 31.30 27.89 -23.30
C GLY A 223 31.53 26.77 -22.28
N TRP A 224 30.46 26.17 -21.73
CA TRP A 224 30.52 25.18 -20.63
C TRP A 224 30.27 23.73 -20.98
#